data_AF-A0A7W1RFH0-F1
#
_entry.id   AF-A0A7W1RFH0-F1
#
_cell.length_a   1.000
_cell.length_b   1.000
_cell.length_c   1.000
_cell.angle_alpha   90.00
_cell.angle_beta   90.00
_cell.angle_gamma   90.00
#
_symmetry.space_group_name_H-M   'P 1'
#
loop_
_entity.id
_entity.type
_entity.pdbx_description
1 polymer ?
#
loop_
_entity_poly.entity_id
_entity_poly.type
_entity_poly.pdbx_seq_one_letter_code
_entity_poly.pdbx_strand_id
1 'polypeptide(L)'
;MSLLIRRVVATAASHRFLGSTLKHICFFFAFLITDYCLRQSWILNTAQAKDLGVHGAIAPIEEIDPIEIIQQKLKVMEDSGELKKRNVELQEKARASVERPKPVEGITRTTSSRTFTYDPSYIVKQDLSDHEDRVFAKKGTKVNPLENISLSQNLVFFDGDDEEQLNWVKDQLAKNTEIKPTRLILVRGTPLKLSEELEIPVYFDQGGTLIQKLGISHVPAFVSQVNLHLKIEEIVLPSSRELSVEGER
;
A
#
# COMPACT_ATOMS: atom_id res chain seq x y z
N MET A 1 54.45 8.90 2.74
CA MET A 1 55.68 9.69 3.01
C MET A 1 56.80 8.68 3.20
N SER A 2 57.81 8.50 2.36
CA SER A 2 58.62 9.39 1.52
C SER A 2 59.02 8.57 0.28
N LEU A 3 58.67 8.97 -0.95
CA LEU A 3 59.52 9.77 -1.84
C LEU A 3 60.94 9.17 -1.98
N LEU A 4 61.31 8.59 -3.11
CA LEU A 4 61.51 9.14 -4.48
C LEU A 4 63.03 9.21 -4.77
N ILE A 5 63.42 8.58 -5.89
CA ILE A 5 64.23 9.14 -7.00
C ILE A 5 65.66 9.63 -6.72
N ARG A 6 66.62 9.16 -7.55
CA ARG A 6 67.50 9.92 -8.49
C ARG A 6 68.57 8.94 -9.03
N ARG A 7 68.57 8.54 -10.31
CA ARG A 7 69.16 9.18 -11.52
C ARG A 7 70.67 9.43 -11.40
N VAL A 8 71.48 8.88 -12.33
CA VAL A 8 72.56 9.53 -13.14
C VAL A 8 73.60 8.52 -13.70
N VAL A 9 73.66 8.45 -15.05
CA VAL A 9 74.82 8.46 -15.98
C VAL A 9 75.98 7.45 -15.84
N ALA A 10 76.31 6.73 -16.93
CA ALA A 10 77.57 6.89 -17.69
C ALA A 10 77.72 5.85 -18.83
N THR A 11 78.19 6.32 -19.99
CA THR A 11 78.32 5.61 -21.26
C THR A 11 79.79 5.66 -21.73
N ALA A 12 80.27 4.53 -22.27
CA ALA A 12 81.33 4.29 -23.29
C ALA A 12 82.50 5.30 -23.45
N ALA A 13 83.77 4.95 -23.24
CA ALA A 13 84.67 4.03 -23.98
C ALA A 13 85.53 4.68 -25.09
N SER A 14 86.81 4.87 -24.74
CA SER A 14 88.08 4.63 -25.48
C SER A 14 88.34 5.16 -26.91
N HIS A 15 89.34 6.05 -26.94
CA HIS A 15 90.55 6.11 -27.79
C HIS A 15 90.49 6.24 -29.34
N ARG A 16 91.20 7.28 -29.80
CA ARG A 16 91.56 7.66 -31.18
C ARG A 16 92.89 7.04 -31.61
N PHE A 17 93.08 6.89 -32.94
CA PHE A 17 94.29 7.04 -33.82
C PHE A 17 94.20 6.00 -34.96
N LEU A 18 94.55 6.19 -36.26
CA LEU A 18 95.15 7.25 -37.09
C LEU A 18 95.15 6.77 -38.58
N GLY A 19 95.12 7.69 -39.56
CA GLY A 19 95.60 7.53 -40.98
C GLY A 19 94.63 6.88 -41.99
N SER A 20 94.07 7.55 -43.02
CA SER A 20 94.63 8.12 -44.28
C SER A 20 95.28 7.04 -45.19
N THR A 21 94.99 6.79 -46.47
CA THR A 21 94.50 7.55 -47.65
C THR A 21 94.12 6.57 -48.80
N LEU A 22 93.70 7.10 -49.98
CA LEU A 22 93.51 6.50 -51.35
C LEU A 22 92.09 5.95 -51.67
N LYS A 23 91.14 6.70 -52.25
CA LYS A 23 90.95 7.22 -53.64
C LYS A 23 90.76 6.16 -54.77
N HIS A 24 89.50 6.02 -55.19
CA HIS A 24 88.94 5.65 -56.50
C HIS A 24 89.08 4.21 -57.04
N ILE A 25 87.95 3.49 -57.17
CA ILE A 25 87.58 2.60 -58.31
C ILE A 25 86.04 2.42 -58.33
N CYS A 26 85.43 2.87 -59.45
CA CYS A 26 84.20 2.41 -60.15
C CYS A 26 82.95 2.02 -59.30
N PHE A 27 81.80 2.72 -59.29
CA PHE A 27 80.89 3.08 -60.39
C PHE A 27 80.59 1.92 -61.37
N PHE A 28 79.36 1.37 -61.36
CA PHE A 28 78.48 1.04 -62.50
C PHE A 28 77.33 0.09 -62.03
N PHE A 29 76.11 0.62 -61.84
CA PHE A 29 74.93 0.54 -62.74
C PHE A 29 74.00 -0.64 -62.38
N ALA A 30 72.83 -0.39 -61.77
CA ALA A 30 71.55 0.01 -62.39
C ALA A 30 70.73 -1.22 -62.89
N PHE A 31 69.65 -1.61 -62.21
CA PHE A 31 68.26 -1.13 -62.40
C PHE A 31 67.50 -1.91 -63.49
N LEU A 32 66.51 -2.73 -63.08
CA LEU A 32 65.26 -3.13 -63.78
C LEU A 32 64.67 -4.33 -63.00
N ILE A 33 63.72 -4.20 -62.06
CA ILE A 33 62.33 -3.68 -62.12
C ILE A 33 61.37 -4.59 -62.90
N THR A 34 60.35 -5.04 -62.14
CA THR A 34 58.97 -5.44 -62.51
C THR A 34 58.68 -6.79 -63.15
N ASP A 35 57.54 -7.32 -62.70
CA ASP A 35 56.74 -8.44 -63.18
C ASP A 35 57.23 -9.85 -62.85
N TYR A 36 56.61 -10.44 -61.81
CA TYR A 36 55.65 -11.54 -61.98
C TYR A 36 54.95 -11.83 -60.64
N CYS A 37 54.16 -10.85 -60.16
CA CYS A 37 53.25 -10.97 -59.01
C CYS A 37 51.94 -11.72 -59.33
N LEU A 38 51.91 -12.52 -60.40
CA LEU A 38 50.72 -13.25 -60.86
C LEU A 38 50.96 -14.77 -60.86
N ARG A 39 51.03 -15.36 -59.66
CA ARG A 39 50.73 -16.78 -59.43
C ARG A 39 50.17 -16.96 -58.01
N GLN A 40 49.07 -16.25 -57.74
CA GLN A 40 48.16 -16.62 -56.66
C GLN A 40 47.49 -17.95 -57.02
N SER A 41 48.01 -19.04 -56.46
CA SER A 41 47.29 -20.31 -56.39
C SER A 41 46.61 -20.38 -55.03
N TRP A 42 45.35 -19.95 -55.03
CA TRP A 42 44.24 -20.31 -54.14
C TRP A 42 44.56 -21.46 -53.16
N ILE A 43 44.91 -21.11 -51.93
CA ILE A 43 44.79 -22.04 -50.81
C ILE A 43 43.30 -22.02 -50.44
N LEU A 44 42.62 -23.13 -50.75
CA LEU A 44 41.27 -23.43 -50.28
C LEU A 44 41.28 -23.45 -48.74
N ASN A 45 40.93 -22.33 -48.12
CA ASN A 45 40.63 -22.28 -46.70
C ASN A 45 39.31 -23.05 -46.49
N THR A 46 39.41 -24.30 -46.08
CA THR A 46 38.26 -25.03 -45.53
C THR A 46 37.80 -24.26 -44.29
N ALA A 47 36.65 -23.60 -44.38
CA ALA A 47 36.00 -23.00 -43.22
C ALA A 47 35.68 -24.12 -42.21
N GLN A 48 36.50 -24.24 -41.17
CA GLN A 48 36.23 -25.09 -40.02
C GLN A 48 35.19 -24.35 -39.17
N ALA A 49 33.91 -24.58 -39.44
CA ALA A 49 32.85 -24.17 -38.53
C ALA A 49 32.98 -25.02 -37.26
N LYS A 50 33.56 -24.42 -36.21
CA LYS A 50 33.67 -25.06 -34.89
C LYS A 50 32.37 -24.78 -34.15
N ASP A 51 31.53 -25.80 -34.01
CA ASP A 51 30.38 -25.75 -33.11
C ASP A 51 30.92 -25.61 -31.68
N LEU A 52 30.72 -24.44 -31.07
CA LEU A 52 31.17 -24.14 -29.72
C LEU A 52 30.26 -24.79 -28.66
N GLY A 53 29.19 -25.48 -29.07
CA GLY A 53 28.21 -26.08 -28.17
C GLY A 53 27.51 -25.04 -27.29
N VAL A 54 26.50 -25.47 -26.56
CA VAL A 54 25.90 -24.65 -25.51
C VAL A 54 26.78 -24.74 -24.27
N HIS A 55 27.63 -23.72 -24.03
CA HIS A 55 28.32 -23.59 -22.75
C HIS A 55 27.43 -22.87 -21.75
N GLY A 56 26.76 -23.65 -20.90
CA GLY A 56 26.06 -23.18 -19.71
C GLY A 56 25.84 -24.35 -18.77
N ALA A 57 26.46 -24.33 -17.60
CA ALA A 57 26.12 -25.28 -16.55
C ALA A 57 24.68 -24.99 -16.09
N ILE A 58 23.75 -25.87 -16.46
CA ILE A 58 22.37 -25.82 -15.96
C ILE A 58 22.42 -26.47 -14.58
N ALA A 59 22.74 -25.69 -13.55
CA ALA A 59 22.54 -26.15 -12.18
C ALA A 59 21.03 -26.38 -11.97
N PRO A 60 20.61 -27.48 -11.33
CA PRO A 60 19.22 -27.63 -10.94
C PRO A 60 18.87 -26.48 -10.00
N ILE A 61 17.76 -25.78 -10.30
CA ILE A 61 17.23 -24.73 -9.42
C ILE A 61 16.54 -25.47 -8.28
N GLU A 62 17.30 -25.82 -7.25
CA GLU A 62 16.75 -26.27 -5.97
C GLU A 62 16.33 -25.01 -5.21
N GLU A 63 15.03 -24.70 -5.26
CA GLU A 63 14.46 -23.63 -4.44
C GLU A 63 14.59 -24.03 -2.97
N ILE A 64 15.33 -23.23 -2.21
CA ILE A 64 15.40 -23.37 -0.75
C ILE A 64 13.97 -23.23 -0.20
N ASP A 65 13.60 -24.09 0.77
CA ASP A 65 12.30 -24.03 1.41
C ASP A 65 12.03 -22.60 1.95
N PRO A 66 10.96 -21.92 1.50
CA PRO A 66 10.60 -20.61 1.98
C PRO A 66 10.48 -20.52 3.50
N ILE A 67 10.07 -21.61 4.16
CA ILE A 67 9.93 -21.68 5.62
C ILE A 67 11.31 -21.63 6.29
N GLU A 68 12.31 -22.34 5.77
CA GLU A 68 13.67 -22.31 6.31
C GLU A 68 14.28 -20.90 6.22
N ILE A 69 14.06 -20.21 5.09
CA ILE A 69 14.49 -18.82 4.90
C ILE A 69 13.83 -17.90 5.94
N ILE A 70 12.51 -18.04 6.15
CA ILE A 70 11.76 -17.24 7.14
C ILE A 70 12.30 -17.50 8.55
N GLN A 71 12.52 -18.77 8.92
CA GLN A 71 13.04 -19.15 10.23
C GLN A 71 14.45 -18.60 10.47
N GLN A 72 15.33 -18.71 9.48
CA GLN A 72 16.69 -18.19 9.59
C GLN A 72 16.69 -16.67 9.77
N LYS A 73 15.83 -15.96 9.04
CA LYS A 73 15.66 -14.51 9.20
C LYS A 73 15.13 -14.14 10.58
N LEU A 74 14.11 -14.86 11.08
CA LEU A 74 13.57 -14.63 12.42
C LEU A 74 14.61 -14.87 13.50
N LYS A 75 15.45 -15.91 13.37
CA LYS A 75 16.52 -16.21 14.32
C LYS A 75 17.59 -15.11 14.36
N VAL A 76 18.03 -14.61 13.19
CA VAL A 76 18.95 -13.46 13.11
C VAL A 76 18.34 -12.21 13.76
N MET A 77 17.04 -11.98 13.58
CA MET A 77 16.32 -10.87 14.22
C MET A 77 16.14 -11.08 15.72
N GLU A 78 16.01 -12.31 16.19
CA GLU A 78 15.93 -12.66 17.61
C GLU A 78 17.28 -12.45 18.30
N ASP A 79 18.37 -12.98 17.73
CA ASP A 79 19.73 -12.85 18.25
C ASP A 79 20.19 -11.38 18.33
N SER A 80 19.77 -10.56 17.36
CA SER A 80 20.05 -9.11 17.36
C SER A 80 19.10 -8.28 18.24
N GLY A 81 18.05 -8.89 18.81
CA GLY A 81 17.02 -8.22 19.59
C GLY A 81 16.01 -7.40 18.77
N GLU A 82 16.16 -7.33 17.45
CA GLU A 82 15.25 -6.62 16.55
C GLU A 82 13.83 -7.18 16.65
N LEU A 83 13.67 -8.50 16.73
CA LEU A 83 12.36 -9.16 16.78
C LEU A 83 11.53 -8.66 17.98
N LYS A 84 12.16 -8.56 19.16
CA LYS A 84 11.52 -8.03 20.37
C LYS A 84 11.08 -6.59 20.19
N LYS A 85 11.95 -5.75 19.61
CA LYS A 85 11.64 -4.35 19.32
C LYS A 85 10.44 -4.22 18.39
N ARG A 86 10.42 -4.99 17.30
CA ARG A 86 9.29 -5.02 16.34
C ARG A 86 7.98 -5.47 16.99
N ASN A 87 8.03 -6.48 17.87
CA ASN A 87 6.84 -6.93 18.59
C ASN A 87 6.26 -5.83 19.48
N VAL A 88 7.11 -5.08 20.20
CA VAL A 88 6.67 -3.94 21.01
C VAL A 88 6.05 -2.86 20.13
N GLU A 89 6.72 -2.48 19.03
CA GLU A 89 6.18 -1.50 18.07
C GLU A 89 4.82 -1.92 17.49
N LEU A 90 4.66 -3.21 17.16
CA LEU A 90 3.39 -3.75 16.67
C LEU A 90 2.30 -3.72 17.74
N GLN A 91 2.62 -4.04 18.99
CA GLN A 91 1.68 -3.96 20.12
C GLN A 91 1.23 -2.53 20.37
N GLU A 92 2.16 -1.57 20.41
CA GLU A 92 1.86 -0.14 20.57
C GLU A 92 0.98 0.37 19.44
N LYS A 93 1.30 0.00 18.19
CA LYS A 93 0.50 0.39 17.03
C LYS A 93 -0.90 -0.23 17.04
N ALA A 94 -1.02 -1.51 17.42
CA ALA A 94 -2.31 -2.18 17.54
C ALA A 94 -3.16 -1.51 18.62
N ARG A 95 -2.57 -1.22 19.79
CA ARG A 95 -3.23 -0.49 20.88
C ARG A 95 -3.71 0.88 20.43
N ALA A 96 -2.83 1.69 19.83
CA ALA A 96 -3.18 3.01 19.34
C ALA A 96 -4.31 2.97 18.30
N SER A 97 -4.30 1.98 17.40
CA SER A 97 -5.34 1.82 16.39
C SER A 97 -6.70 1.39 16.95
N VAL A 98 -6.72 0.66 18.07
CA VAL A 98 -7.95 0.25 18.76
C VAL A 98 -8.50 1.40 19.60
N GLU A 99 -7.64 2.11 20.33
CA GLU A 99 -8.01 3.25 21.16
C GLU A 99 -8.54 4.42 20.31
N ARG A 100 -7.89 4.69 19.17
CA ARG A 100 -8.27 5.75 18.24
C ARG A 100 -8.21 5.25 16.79
N PRO A 101 -9.31 4.65 16.29
CA PRO A 101 -9.42 4.22 14.91
C PRO A 101 -9.25 5.38 13.92
N LYS A 102 -8.88 5.04 12.68
CA LYS A 102 -8.81 6.04 11.60
C LYS A 102 -10.20 6.62 11.33
N PRO A 103 -10.37 7.96 11.32
CA PRO A 103 -11.64 8.59 10.98
C PRO A 103 -12.13 8.17 9.59
N VAL A 104 -13.44 8.07 9.42
CA VAL A 104 -14.04 7.86 8.09
C VAL A 104 -13.86 9.12 7.25
N GLU A 105 -13.33 8.95 6.05
CA GLU A 105 -13.07 10.04 5.12
C GLU A 105 -14.35 10.56 4.45
N GLY A 106 -14.36 11.84 4.07
CA GLY A 106 -15.45 12.45 3.30
C GLY A 106 -16.70 12.81 4.09
N ILE A 107 -16.71 12.62 5.41
CA ILE A 107 -17.84 12.98 6.28
C ILE A 107 -17.61 14.35 6.91
N THR A 108 -18.63 15.18 6.86
CA THR A 108 -18.60 16.54 7.39
C THR A 108 -19.73 16.76 8.39
N ARG A 109 -19.66 17.89 9.12
CA ARG A 109 -20.73 18.26 10.05
C ARG A 109 -21.98 18.68 9.29
N THR A 110 -23.16 18.28 9.77
CA THR A 110 -24.45 18.66 9.19
C THR A 110 -24.69 20.16 9.34
N THR A 111 -24.77 20.87 8.20
CA THR A 111 -25.09 22.30 8.12
C THR A 111 -26.50 22.56 7.59
N SER A 112 -27.09 21.60 6.88
CA SER A 112 -28.46 21.65 6.37
C SER A 112 -29.16 20.34 6.69
N SER A 113 -30.42 20.41 7.14
CA SER A 113 -31.17 19.21 7.50
C SER A 113 -31.58 18.48 6.23
N ARG A 114 -31.46 17.16 6.26
CA ARG A 114 -31.81 16.30 5.13
C ARG A 114 -32.46 15.03 5.64
N THR A 115 -33.61 14.70 5.07
CA THR A 115 -34.31 13.44 5.35
C THR A 115 -34.51 12.67 4.06
N PHE A 116 -34.16 11.39 4.07
CA PHE A 116 -34.32 10.51 2.92
C PHE A 116 -34.52 9.06 3.37
N THR A 117 -34.92 8.21 2.43
CA THR A 117 -35.17 6.78 2.69
C THR A 117 -34.20 5.89 1.94
N TYR A 118 -33.89 4.76 2.54
CA TYR A 118 -33.06 3.70 1.96
C TYR A 118 -33.88 2.40 1.88
N ASP A 119 -33.92 1.78 0.70
CA ASP A 119 -34.53 0.47 0.46
C ASP A 119 -33.45 -0.62 0.69
N PRO A 120 -33.52 -1.43 1.76
CA PRO A 120 -32.57 -2.50 2.01
C PRO A 120 -32.81 -3.75 1.15
N SER A 121 -33.73 -3.71 0.19
CA SER A 121 -34.01 -4.83 -0.69
C SER A 121 -32.78 -5.25 -1.51
N TYR A 122 -32.51 -6.54 -1.52
CA TYR A 122 -31.46 -7.16 -2.32
C TYR A 122 -32.07 -7.96 -3.46
N ILE A 123 -31.50 -7.83 -4.66
CA ILE A 123 -31.85 -8.66 -5.81
C ILE A 123 -30.79 -9.75 -5.96
N VAL A 124 -31.23 -11.00 -5.85
CA VAL A 124 -30.38 -12.18 -5.95
C VAL A 124 -29.74 -12.26 -7.34
N LYS A 125 -28.40 -12.18 -7.40
CA LYS A 125 -27.65 -12.09 -8.67
C LYS A 125 -27.47 -13.42 -9.39
N GLN A 126 -27.53 -14.53 -8.65
CA GLN A 126 -27.36 -15.89 -9.13
C GLN A 126 -28.20 -16.83 -8.28
N ASP A 127 -28.53 -18.01 -8.79
CA ASP A 127 -29.23 -19.02 -8.01
C ASP A 127 -28.39 -19.37 -6.78
N LEU A 128 -29.03 -19.32 -5.60
CA LEU A 128 -28.42 -19.66 -4.33
C LEU A 128 -28.92 -21.05 -3.93
N SER A 129 -27.96 -21.95 -3.72
CA SER A 129 -28.19 -23.32 -3.30
C SER A 129 -27.51 -23.61 -1.97
N ASP A 130 -28.06 -24.56 -1.22
CA ASP A 130 -27.39 -25.11 -0.05
C ASP A 130 -26.30 -26.12 -0.44
N HIS A 131 -25.68 -26.74 0.56
CA HIS A 131 -24.66 -27.78 0.39
C HIS A 131 -25.17 -29.08 -0.27
N GLU A 132 -26.49 -29.26 -0.42
CA GLU A 132 -27.14 -30.39 -1.08
C GLU A 132 -27.67 -30.00 -2.48
N ASP A 133 -27.22 -28.87 -3.04
CA ASP A 133 -27.64 -28.33 -4.34
C ASP A 133 -29.13 -27.93 -4.42
N ARG A 134 -29.83 -27.77 -3.29
CA ARG A 134 -31.23 -27.32 -3.29
C ARG A 134 -31.29 -25.80 -3.41
N VAL A 135 -31.87 -25.31 -4.52
CA VAL A 135 -32.03 -23.88 -4.79
C VAL A 135 -33.08 -23.29 -3.84
N PHE A 136 -32.68 -22.42 -2.92
CA PHE A 136 -33.58 -21.73 -1.98
C PHE A 136 -33.91 -20.29 -2.41
N ALA A 137 -33.10 -19.68 -3.28
CA ALA A 137 -33.41 -18.39 -3.88
C ALA A 137 -32.95 -18.36 -5.34
N LYS A 138 -33.86 -18.00 -6.25
CA LYS A 138 -33.56 -17.91 -7.68
C LYS A 138 -32.97 -16.55 -8.03
N LYS A 139 -32.18 -16.50 -9.09
CA LYS A 139 -31.73 -15.27 -9.71
C LYS A 139 -32.94 -14.37 -10.02
N GLY A 140 -32.84 -13.11 -9.65
CA GLY A 140 -33.89 -12.10 -9.84
C GLY A 140 -34.91 -12.03 -8.69
N THR A 141 -34.87 -12.92 -7.70
CA THR A 141 -35.70 -12.78 -6.50
C THR A 141 -35.31 -11.50 -5.74
N LYS A 142 -36.29 -10.62 -5.51
CA LYS A 142 -36.15 -9.44 -4.65
C LYS A 142 -36.49 -9.84 -3.22
N VAL A 143 -35.57 -9.63 -2.28
CA VAL A 143 -35.76 -9.95 -0.86
C VAL A 143 -35.50 -8.69 -0.04
N ASN A 144 -36.48 -8.28 0.77
CA ASN A 144 -36.30 -7.21 1.75
C ASN A 144 -36.18 -7.82 3.16
N PRO A 145 -35.03 -7.65 3.86
CA PRO A 145 -34.87 -8.17 5.22
C PRO A 145 -35.92 -7.66 6.21
N LEU A 146 -36.46 -6.45 5.99
CA LEU A 146 -37.44 -5.81 6.86
C LEU A 146 -38.85 -6.44 6.79
N GLU A 147 -39.11 -7.34 5.84
CA GLU A 147 -40.37 -8.09 5.76
C GLU A 147 -40.48 -9.13 6.89
N ASN A 148 -39.34 -9.70 7.30
CA ASN A 148 -39.30 -10.77 8.29
C ASN A 148 -38.71 -10.31 9.62
N ILE A 149 -37.80 -9.33 9.60
CA ILE A 149 -37.06 -8.87 10.77
C ILE A 149 -37.12 -7.34 10.85
N SER A 150 -37.75 -6.82 11.91
CA SER A 150 -37.69 -5.38 12.18
C SER A 150 -36.32 -4.98 12.72
N LEU A 151 -35.91 -3.74 12.46
CA LEU A 151 -34.71 -3.13 13.00
C LEU A 151 -34.79 -3.14 14.53
N SER A 152 -33.89 -3.85 15.20
CA SER A 152 -33.91 -4.03 16.65
C SER A 152 -33.53 -2.76 17.43
N GLN A 153 -32.67 -1.93 16.84
CA GLN A 153 -32.14 -0.71 17.44
C GLN A 153 -32.10 0.42 16.42
N ASN A 154 -32.47 1.63 16.83
CA ASN A 154 -32.24 2.83 16.03
C ASN A 154 -30.74 3.12 15.99
N LEU A 155 -30.22 3.70 14.92
CA LEU A 155 -28.78 3.96 14.77
C LEU A 155 -28.53 5.46 14.81
N VAL A 156 -27.49 5.86 15.53
CA VAL A 156 -27.01 7.25 15.56
C VAL A 156 -25.56 7.28 15.10
N PHE A 157 -25.32 8.07 14.05
CA PHE A 157 -23.99 8.37 13.55
C PHE A 157 -23.57 9.75 14.01
N PHE A 158 -22.41 9.85 14.63
CA PHE A 158 -21.91 11.13 15.13
C PHE A 158 -20.38 11.17 15.18
N ASP A 159 -19.87 12.39 15.30
CA ASP A 159 -18.46 12.68 15.54
C ASP A 159 -18.20 12.75 17.04
N GLY A 160 -17.41 11.82 17.57
CA GLY A 160 -17.08 11.74 18.98
C GLY A 160 -16.05 12.77 19.44
N ASP A 161 -15.38 13.47 18.52
CA ASP A 161 -14.50 14.61 18.86
C ASP A 161 -15.27 15.95 18.88
N ASP A 162 -16.54 15.97 18.49
CA ASP A 162 -17.40 17.16 18.48
C ASP A 162 -18.28 17.18 19.74
N GLU A 163 -17.98 18.08 20.68
CA GLU A 163 -18.68 18.17 21.97
C GLU A 163 -20.17 18.49 21.82
N GLU A 164 -20.57 19.27 20.81
CA GLU A 164 -21.97 19.61 20.59
C GLU A 164 -22.76 18.38 20.12
N GLN A 165 -22.16 17.56 19.26
CA GLN A 165 -22.74 16.28 18.85
C GLN A 165 -22.82 15.31 20.02
N LEU A 166 -21.78 15.22 20.84
CA LEU A 166 -21.78 14.35 22.01
C LEU A 166 -22.87 14.74 23.02
N ASN A 167 -23.04 16.04 23.29
CA ASN A 167 -24.10 16.53 24.17
C ASN A 167 -25.49 16.25 23.58
N TRP A 168 -25.67 16.45 22.28
CA TRP A 168 -26.92 16.09 21.61
C TRP A 168 -27.22 14.59 21.74
N VAL A 169 -26.23 13.71 21.57
CA VAL A 169 -26.41 12.26 21.76
C VAL A 169 -26.81 11.94 23.21
N LYS A 170 -26.15 12.53 24.21
CA LYS A 170 -26.50 12.38 25.63
C LYS A 170 -27.95 12.82 25.91
N ASP A 171 -28.36 13.94 25.34
CA ASP A 171 -29.73 14.43 25.44
C ASP A 171 -30.74 13.48 24.79
N GLN A 172 -30.42 12.90 23.61
CA GLN A 172 -31.27 11.91 22.97
C GLN A 172 -31.40 10.63 23.81
N LEU A 173 -30.31 10.17 24.42
CA LEU A 173 -30.33 9.01 25.32
C LEU A 173 -31.16 9.28 26.58
N ALA A 174 -31.06 10.48 27.16
CA ALA A 174 -31.84 10.87 28.33
C ALA A 174 -33.33 11.02 28.01
N LYS A 175 -33.66 11.52 26.81
CA LYS A 175 -35.03 11.65 26.31
C LYS A 175 -35.62 10.32 25.84
N ASN A 176 -34.82 9.26 25.78
CA ASN A 176 -35.17 8.01 25.11
C ASN A 176 -36.36 7.33 25.79
N THR A 177 -37.54 7.73 25.35
CA THR A 177 -38.87 7.17 25.62
C THR A 177 -39.31 6.29 24.45
N GLU A 178 -38.40 6.06 23.48
CA GLU A 178 -38.70 5.26 22.31
C GLU A 178 -38.80 3.77 22.66
N ILE A 179 -39.60 3.06 21.88
CA ILE A 179 -39.84 1.62 22.02
C ILE A 179 -38.56 0.80 21.79
N LYS A 180 -37.54 1.38 21.10
CA LYS A 180 -36.32 0.68 20.67
C LYS A 180 -35.06 1.34 21.25
N PRO A 181 -34.07 0.56 21.72
CA PRO A 181 -32.81 1.12 22.17
C PRO A 181 -31.99 1.69 21.01
N THR A 182 -31.12 2.65 21.31
CA THR A 182 -30.28 3.33 20.31
C THR A 182 -28.88 2.74 20.29
N ARG A 183 -28.36 2.44 19.10
CA ARG A 183 -26.98 2.04 18.85
C ARG A 183 -26.15 3.23 18.41
N LEU A 184 -25.10 3.51 19.17
CA LEU A 184 -24.16 4.60 18.91
C LEU A 184 -23.05 4.15 17.96
N ILE A 185 -22.85 4.90 16.88
CA ILE A 185 -21.85 4.60 15.84
C ILE A 185 -21.01 5.85 15.59
N LEU A 186 -19.72 5.75 15.86
CA LEU A 186 -18.76 6.81 15.64
C LEU A 186 -18.21 6.77 14.22
N VAL A 187 -18.01 7.98 13.69
CA VAL A 187 -17.29 8.24 12.44
C VAL A 187 -15.86 8.70 12.72
N ARG A 188 -15.66 9.36 13.85
CA ARG A 188 -14.40 9.90 14.35
C ARG A 188 -14.44 9.91 15.88
N GLY A 189 -13.29 9.72 16.52
CA GLY A 189 -13.15 9.76 17.99
C GLY A 189 -12.66 8.45 18.61
N THR A 190 -12.83 8.32 19.93
CA THR A 190 -12.34 7.18 20.73
C THR A 190 -13.50 6.32 21.24
N PRO A 191 -13.85 5.20 20.59
CA PRO A 191 -15.03 4.40 20.94
C PRO A 191 -14.95 3.80 22.33
N LEU A 192 -13.79 3.27 22.75
CA LEU A 192 -13.65 2.62 24.06
C LEU A 192 -13.88 3.59 25.21
N LYS A 193 -13.22 4.76 25.17
CA LYS A 193 -13.38 5.81 26.17
C LYS A 193 -14.83 6.29 26.26
N LEU A 194 -15.48 6.51 25.12
CA LEU A 194 -16.89 6.94 25.10
C LEU A 194 -17.84 5.85 25.59
N SER A 195 -17.52 4.58 25.34
CA SER A 195 -18.30 3.45 25.85
C SER A 195 -18.22 3.34 27.37
N GLU A 196 -17.05 3.58 27.95
CA GLU A 196 -16.85 3.66 29.41
C GLU A 196 -17.58 4.87 30.01
N GLU A 197 -17.48 6.05 29.38
CA GLU A 197 -18.11 7.28 29.86
C GLU A 197 -19.64 7.23 29.86
N LEU A 198 -20.23 6.62 28.82
CA LEU A 198 -21.68 6.55 28.64
C LEU A 198 -22.30 5.28 29.26
N GLU A 199 -21.48 4.35 29.75
CA GLU A 199 -21.88 3.03 30.24
C GLU A 199 -22.74 2.21 29.24
N ILE A 200 -22.58 2.48 27.94
CA ILE A 200 -23.28 1.79 26.85
C ILE A 200 -22.31 1.46 25.72
N PRO A 201 -22.55 0.38 24.95
CA PRO A 201 -21.70 0.03 23.82
C PRO A 201 -21.65 1.12 22.75
N VAL A 202 -20.46 1.62 22.45
CA VAL A 202 -20.20 2.56 21.35
C VAL A 202 -19.40 1.85 20.26
N TYR A 203 -19.94 1.85 19.05
CA TYR A 203 -19.32 1.22 17.88
C TYR A 203 -18.61 2.26 17.02
N PHE A 204 -17.78 1.79 16.09
CA PHE A 204 -17.10 2.64 15.11
C PHE A 204 -17.34 2.09 13.71
N ASP A 205 -17.73 2.93 12.75
CA ASP A 205 -17.93 2.53 11.35
C ASP A 205 -16.57 2.40 10.64
N GLN A 206 -15.83 1.33 10.95
CA GLN A 206 -14.50 1.10 10.41
C GLN A 206 -14.54 1.04 8.88
N GLY A 207 -13.85 1.98 8.23
CA GLY A 207 -13.83 2.10 6.77
C GLY A 207 -15.10 2.72 6.16
N GLY A 208 -16.06 3.20 6.96
CA GLY A 208 -17.23 3.92 6.48
C GLY A 208 -18.24 3.06 5.72
N THR A 209 -18.23 1.74 5.91
CA THR A 209 -19.05 0.80 5.12
C THR A 209 -20.53 1.09 5.30
N LEU A 210 -20.95 1.38 6.53
CA LEU A 210 -22.36 1.58 6.84
C LEU A 210 -22.84 2.95 6.37
N ILE A 211 -22.05 4.00 6.59
CA ILE A 211 -22.34 5.34 6.09
C ILE A 211 -22.44 5.37 4.57
N GLN A 212 -21.50 4.74 3.86
CA GLN A 212 -21.53 4.66 2.39
C GLN A 212 -22.76 3.90 1.90
N LYS A 213 -23.08 2.78 2.54
CA LYS A 213 -24.26 1.98 2.19
C LYS A 213 -25.57 2.74 2.41
N LEU A 214 -25.65 3.51 3.49
CA LEU A 214 -26.82 4.31 3.84
C LEU A 214 -26.86 5.66 3.12
N GLY A 215 -25.80 6.05 2.39
CA GLY A 215 -25.74 7.33 1.69
C GLY A 215 -25.68 8.56 2.60
N ILE A 216 -25.19 8.38 3.83
CA ILE A 216 -24.98 9.47 4.79
C ILE A 216 -23.74 10.27 4.36
N SER A 217 -23.86 11.59 4.30
CA SER A 217 -22.73 12.47 3.95
C SER A 217 -22.37 13.42 5.11
N HIS A 218 -23.32 13.67 6.00
CA HIS A 218 -23.15 14.57 7.13
C HIS A 218 -23.56 13.94 8.45
N VAL A 219 -22.86 14.30 9.52
CA VAL A 219 -23.18 13.90 10.90
C VAL A 219 -23.41 15.11 11.80
N PRO A 220 -24.33 15.04 12.78
CA PRO A 220 -25.01 13.83 13.24
C PRO A 220 -26.14 13.36 12.32
N ALA A 221 -26.34 12.05 12.25
CA ALA A 221 -27.43 11.41 11.51
C ALA A 221 -28.15 10.35 12.34
N PHE A 222 -29.49 10.35 12.26
CA PHE A 222 -30.36 9.39 12.93
C PHE A 222 -30.99 8.45 11.91
N VAL A 223 -31.00 7.15 12.20
CA VAL A 223 -31.56 6.12 11.34
C VAL A 223 -32.61 5.32 12.10
N SER A 224 -33.82 5.33 11.58
CA SER A 224 -34.97 4.59 12.11
C SER A 224 -35.63 3.76 11.01
N GLN A 225 -36.44 2.79 11.40
CA GLN A 225 -37.24 2.01 10.45
C GLN A 225 -38.62 2.65 10.26
N VAL A 226 -39.02 2.84 9.00
CA VAL A 226 -40.39 3.22 8.61
C VAL A 226 -40.89 2.23 7.58
N ASN A 227 -41.88 1.41 7.96
CA ASN A 227 -42.39 0.29 7.16
C ASN A 227 -41.24 -0.65 6.73
N LEU A 228 -41.08 -0.86 5.41
CA LEU A 228 -40.02 -1.68 4.81
C LEU A 228 -38.81 -0.86 4.34
N HIS A 229 -38.65 0.37 4.84
CA HIS A 229 -37.53 1.25 4.51
C HIS A 229 -36.83 1.72 5.78
N LEU A 230 -35.58 2.16 5.62
CA LEU A 230 -34.88 2.91 6.65
C LEU A 230 -35.03 4.40 6.34
N LYS A 231 -35.47 5.18 7.32
CA LYS A 231 -35.50 6.64 7.28
C LYS A 231 -34.20 7.15 7.89
N ILE A 232 -33.49 7.98 7.14
CA ILE A 232 -32.24 8.62 7.55
C ILE A 232 -32.50 10.12 7.67
N GLU A 233 -32.06 10.71 8.78
CA GLU A 233 -32.22 12.12 9.11
C GLU A 233 -30.86 12.71 9.49
N GLU A 234 -30.31 13.57 8.63
CA GLU A 234 -29.15 14.40 8.96
C GLU A 234 -29.66 15.63 9.74
N ILE A 235 -29.17 15.80 10.96
CA ILE A 235 -29.71 16.77 11.94
C ILE A 235 -28.74 17.94 12.09
N VAL A 236 -29.26 19.16 11.90
CA VAL A 236 -28.49 20.39 12.18
C VAL A 236 -28.54 20.66 13.67
N LEU A 237 -27.37 20.78 14.29
CA LEU A 237 -27.25 21.19 15.68
C LEU A 237 -26.99 22.70 15.74
N PRO A 238 -27.67 23.42 16.66
CA PRO A 238 -27.38 24.83 16.88
C PRO A 238 -25.93 24.98 17.33
N SER A 239 -25.22 25.92 16.71
CA SER A 239 -23.87 26.24 17.14
C SER A 239 -23.93 26.89 18.52
N SER A 240 -23.06 26.50 19.44
CA SER A 240 -22.89 27.17 20.74
C SER A 240 -22.63 28.68 20.61
N ARG A 241 -22.19 29.17 19.44
CA ARG A 241 -22.01 30.60 19.13
C ARG A 241 -23.30 31.37 18.83
N GLU A 242 -24.37 30.69 18.43
CA GLU A 242 -25.66 31.34 18.12
C GLU A 242 -26.52 31.48 19.38
N LEU A 243 -26.40 30.54 20.34
CA LEU A 243 -27.14 30.55 21.59
C LEU A 243 -26.72 31.68 22.56
N SER A 244 -25.53 32.26 22.40
CA SER A 244 -25.08 33.41 23.19
C SER A 244 -25.62 34.76 22.68
N VAL A 245 -26.13 34.84 21.45
CA VAL A 245 -26.66 36.08 20.87
C VAL A 245 -28.16 36.26 21.20
N GLU A 246 -28.90 35.17 21.39
CA GLU A 246 -30.32 35.22 21.74
C GLU A 246 -30.58 35.52 23.22
N GLY A 247 -29.58 35.34 24.10
CA GLY A 247 -29.68 35.57 25.54
C GLY A 247 -29.46 37.02 26.01
N GLU A 248 -29.09 37.93 25.10
CA GLU A 248 -28.88 39.37 25.37
C GLU A 248 -29.97 40.28 24.79
N ARG A 249 -31.09 39.71 24.31
CA ARG A 249 -32.23 40.49 23.77
C ARG A 249 -33.47 40.43 24.65
#